data_AF-A0A6L5I1X2-F1
#
_entry.id   AF-A0A6L5I1X2-F1
#
_cell.length_a   1.000
_cell.length_b   1.000
_cell.length_c   1.000
_cell.angle_alpha   90.00
_cell.angle_beta   90.00
_cell.angle_gamma   90.00
#
_symmetry.space_group_name_H-M   'P 1'
#
loop_
_entity.id
_entity.type
_entity.pdbx_description
1 polymer ?
#
loop_
_entity_poly.entity_id
_entity_poly.type
_entity_poly.pdbx_seq_one_letter_code
_entity_poly.pdbx_strand_id
1 'polypeptide(L)'
;VQGARCLAQWPAVPLHWQTVDVNDASSLSRFAAGCDLLINCAGPAWRVADRCAQAAVEAGAHYVDAAETLNPPSGWNLRCALSGAGLQPGLTGLLPRWLAGQGFVRVSGLISYFGLRDQFTQVAADDFLHGATDGSSEPLAAWHNGRRSRALTRQRDITLPGFPGTVQVLPYLNDEGERLARQLHLETGHWFNVITDGHVLKALDLAHALPRDEAVRRLREASLLDLVGQAPFVRLWVQLDGDGDGRPMTRSVLLSGTGNAALTGAM
;
A
#
# COMPACT_ATOMS: atom_id res chain seq x y z
N VAL A 1 6.55 -22.86 6.82
CA VAL A 1 7.92 -23.08 6.31
C VAL A 1 8.04 -22.49 4.91
N GLN A 2 8.08 -21.16 4.80
CA GLN A 2 8.25 -20.43 3.52
C GLN A 2 9.72 -20.00 3.29
N GLY A 3 10.57 -20.03 4.31
CA GLY A 3 12.01 -19.69 4.21
C GLY A 3 12.83 -20.64 3.30
N ALA A 4 12.33 -21.84 3.02
CA ALA A 4 13.03 -22.81 2.17
C ALA A 4 13.15 -22.37 0.69
N ARG A 5 12.27 -21.48 0.20
CA ARG A 5 12.30 -21.02 -1.21
C ARG A 5 13.32 -19.89 -1.47
N CYS A 6 13.67 -19.07 -0.47
CA CYS A 6 14.71 -18.04 -0.61
C CYS A 6 16.11 -18.65 -0.85
N LEU A 7 16.40 -19.80 -0.24
CA LEU A 7 17.71 -20.46 -0.30
C LEU A 7 18.13 -20.89 -1.71
N ALA A 8 17.18 -21.10 -2.63
CA ALA A 8 17.49 -21.51 -4.01
C ALA A 8 18.08 -20.38 -4.86
N GLN A 9 17.87 -19.12 -4.49
CA GLN A 9 18.32 -17.96 -5.26
C GLN A 9 19.68 -17.42 -4.79
N TRP A 10 20.05 -17.62 -3.52
CA TRP A 10 21.34 -17.19 -2.95
C TRP A 10 22.06 -18.31 -2.19
N PRO A 11 22.61 -19.32 -2.90
CA PRO A 11 23.17 -20.52 -2.28
C PRO A 11 24.43 -20.29 -1.44
N ALA A 12 25.06 -19.10 -1.54
CA ALA A 12 26.34 -18.79 -0.87
C ALA A 12 26.22 -17.81 0.32
N VAL A 13 25.01 -17.32 0.64
CA VAL A 13 24.82 -16.39 1.75
C VAL A 13 24.42 -17.17 3.01
N PRO A 14 25.15 -17.06 4.14
CA PRO A 14 24.76 -17.71 5.38
C PRO A 14 23.43 -17.13 5.87
N LEU A 15 22.41 -17.98 5.94
CA LEU A 15 21.10 -17.61 6.46
C LEU A 15 21.04 -17.91 7.95
N HIS A 16 20.81 -16.87 8.76
CA HIS A 16 20.52 -17.00 10.18
C HIS A 16 19.04 -16.66 10.43
N TRP A 17 18.41 -17.39 11.34
CA TRP A 17 17.05 -17.11 11.77
C TRP A 17 16.96 -17.14 13.28
N GLN A 18 16.11 -16.30 13.83
CA GLN A 18 15.74 -16.30 15.25
C GLN A 18 14.30 -15.87 15.40
N THR A 19 13.65 -16.30 16.48
CA THR A 19 12.32 -15.81 16.83
C THR A 19 12.45 -14.42 17.44
N VAL A 20 11.61 -13.48 16.99
CA VAL A 20 11.59 -12.09 17.48
C VAL A 20 10.18 -11.77 17.95
N ASP A 21 10.06 -11.26 19.18
CA ASP A 21 8.81 -10.66 19.66
C ASP A 21 8.87 -9.15 19.44
N VAL A 22 8.03 -8.65 18.55
CA VAL A 22 7.94 -7.22 18.22
C VAL A 22 7.42 -6.35 19.36
N ASN A 23 6.89 -6.95 20.43
CA ASN A 23 6.45 -6.24 21.63
C ASN A 23 7.50 -6.24 22.74
N ASP A 24 8.59 -7.00 22.59
CA ASP A 24 9.73 -7.01 23.51
C ASP A 24 10.90 -6.22 22.90
N ALA A 25 11.15 -5.03 23.45
CA ALA A 25 12.25 -4.17 23.02
C ALA A 25 13.62 -4.89 23.11
N SER A 26 13.83 -5.75 24.11
CA SER A 26 15.08 -6.50 24.24
C SER A 26 15.20 -7.56 23.14
N SER A 27 14.09 -8.17 22.72
CA SER A 27 14.07 -9.11 21.61
C SER A 27 14.40 -8.41 20.29
N LEU A 28 13.81 -7.24 20.03
CA LEU A 28 14.10 -6.43 18.84
C LEU A 28 15.55 -5.93 18.82
N SER A 29 16.07 -5.45 19.95
CA SER A 29 17.45 -4.96 20.06
C SER A 29 18.47 -6.08 19.75
N ARG A 30 18.25 -7.29 20.28
CA ARG A 30 19.08 -8.46 19.93
C ARG A 30 19.00 -8.85 18.45
N PHE A 31 17.85 -8.66 17.83
CA PHE A 31 17.68 -8.93 16.41
C PHE A 31 18.38 -7.90 15.52
N ALA A 32 18.29 -6.62 15.88
CA ALA A 32 18.89 -5.53 15.13
C ALA A 32 20.41 -5.40 15.34
N ALA A 33 20.94 -5.97 16.43
CA ALA A 33 22.37 -5.90 16.75
C ALA A 33 23.25 -6.48 15.64
N GLY A 34 24.12 -5.63 15.08
CA GLY A 34 25.03 -6.00 13.99
C GLY A 34 24.42 -5.95 12.58
N CYS A 35 23.16 -5.51 12.45
CA CYS A 35 22.57 -5.25 11.14
C CYS A 35 22.99 -3.89 10.59
N ASP A 36 23.39 -3.84 9.32
CA ASP A 36 23.57 -2.56 8.59
C ASP A 36 22.22 -1.95 8.17
N LEU A 37 21.23 -2.81 7.92
CA LEU A 37 19.89 -2.46 7.47
C LEU A 37 18.87 -3.38 8.16
N LEU A 38 17.84 -2.78 8.75
CA LEU A 38 16.67 -3.48 9.27
C LEU A 38 15.48 -3.25 8.33
N ILE A 39 14.93 -4.33 7.77
CA ILE A 39 13.72 -4.30 6.94
C ILE A 39 12.54 -4.83 7.76
N ASN A 40 11.57 -3.96 8.06
CA ASN A 40 10.35 -4.34 8.74
C ASN A 40 9.28 -4.80 7.74
N CYS A 41 8.95 -6.08 7.82
CA CYS A 41 7.81 -6.69 7.13
C CYS A 41 6.80 -7.29 8.12
N ALA A 42 6.89 -6.91 9.41
CA ALA A 42 6.00 -7.41 10.44
C ALA A 42 4.67 -6.63 10.45
N GLY A 43 3.62 -7.27 10.92
CA GLY A 43 2.34 -6.61 11.13
C GLY A 43 1.45 -7.32 12.15
N PRO A 44 0.25 -6.78 12.41
CA PRO A 44 -0.31 -5.59 11.76
C PRO A 44 0.47 -4.32 12.09
N ALA A 45 0.70 -3.49 11.08
CA ALA A 45 1.58 -2.33 11.10
C ALA A 45 1.21 -1.36 12.24
N TRP A 46 -0.09 -1.11 12.44
CA TRP A 46 -0.59 -0.23 13.50
C TRP A 46 -0.28 -0.72 14.91
N ARG A 47 -0.08 -2.04 15.11
CA ARG A 47 0.35 -2.59 16.39
C ARG A 47 1.85 -2.53 16.55
N VAL A 48 2.61 -2.81 15.49
CA VAL A 48 4.08 -2.74 15.49
C VAL A 48 4.54 -1.29 15.75
N ALA A 49 3.83 -0.32 15.16
CA ALA A 49 4.09 1.10 15.25
C ALA A 49 5.56 1.42 14.92
N ASP A 50 6.25 2.14 15.79
CA ASP A 50 7.61 2.65 15.58
C ASP A 50 8.70 1.77 16.22
N ARG A 51 8.34 0.66 16.88
CA ARG A 51 9.28 -0.16 17.67
C ARG A 51 10.43 -0.74 16.86
N CYS A 52 10.15 -1.22 15.64
CA CYS A 52 11.20 -1.73 14.75
C CYS A 52 12.17 -0.61 14.35
N ALA A 53 11.66 0.60 14.12
CA ALA A 53 12.49 1.75 13.78
C ALA A 53 13.35 2.21 14.98
N GLN A 54 12.81 2.17 16.20
CA GLN A 54 13.58 2.42 17.42
C GLN A 54 14.75 1.44 17.57
N ALA A 55 14.51 0.14 17.34
CA ALA A 55 15.57 -0.87 17.36
C ALA A 55 16.65 -0.62 16.29
N ALA A 56 16.26 -0.13 15.10
CA ALA A 56 17.23 0.27 14.08
C ALA A 56 18.08 1.48 14.52
N VAL A 57 17.47 2.50 15.15
CA VAL A 57 18.21 3.64 15.74
C VAL A 57 19.25 3.15 16.74
N GLU A 58 18.84 2.31 17.69
CA GLU A 58 19.72 1.80 18.76
C GLU A 58 20.89 0.98 18.20
N ALA A 59 20.65 0.19 17.16
CA ALA A 59 21.68 -0.58 16.47
C ALA A 59 22.56 0.28 15.54
N GLY A 60 22.20 1.54 15.28
CA GLY A 60 22.85 2.38 14.28
C GLY A 60 22.63 1.94 12.84
N ALA A 61 21.57 1.15 12.60
CA ALA A 61 21.21 0.58 11.30
C ALA A 61 20.39 1.56 10.45
N HIS A 62 20.40 1.35 9.13
CA HIS A 62 19.38 1.89 8.24
C HIS A 62 18.03 1.18 8.47
N TYR A 63 16.94 1.82 8.06
CA TYR A 63 15.59 1.29 8.26
C TYR A 63 14.76 1.33 6.98
N VAL A 64 14.08 0.23 6.66
CA VAL A 64 13.07 0.16 5.60
C VAL A 64 11.81 -0.47 6.18
N ASP A 65 10.64 0.11 5.90
CA ASP A 65 9.34 -0.42 6.30
C ASP A 65 8.39 -0.51 5.11
N ALA A 66 7.76 -1.66 4.92
CA ALA A 66 6.74 -1.84 3.90
C ALA A 66 5.48 -1.01 4.18
N ALA A 67 5.20 -0.75 5.46
CA ALA A 67 4.10 0.10 5.91
C ALA A 67 4.58 1.53 6.18
N GLU A 68 3.62 2.44 6.28
CA GLU A 68 3.87 3.83 6.68
C GLU A 68 3.48 4.07 8.13
N THR A 69 4.36 3.67 9.05
CA THR A 69 4.15 3.76 10.51
C THR A 69 5.03 4.79 11.19
N LEU A 70 5.99 5.38 10.45
CA LEU A 70 6.94 6.31 11.00
C LEU A 70 6.27 7.66 11.34
N ASN A 71 6.18 7.94 12.63
CA ASN A 71 5.98 9.29 13.14
C ASN A 71 7.16 9.63 14.07
N PRO A 72 8.35 9.93 13.51
CA PRO A 72 9.57 10.03 14.30
C PRO A 72 9.47 11.23 15.27
N PRO A 73 9.57 11.02 16.60
CA PRO A 73 9.82 12.09 17.55
C PRO A 73 10.98 12.98 17.11
N SER A 74 10.91 14.27 17.47
CA SER A 74 12.04 15.18 17.34
C SER A 74 13.29 14.57 18.01
N GLY A 75 14.39 14.42 17.26
CA GLY A 75 15.67 13.94 17.80
C GLY A 75 16.07 12.51 17.41
N TRP A 76 15.28 11.81 16.58
CA TRP A 76 15.72 10.56 15.98
C TRP A 76 16.92 10.77 15.05
N ASN A 77 18.02 10.06 15.32
CA ASN A 77 19.22 10.06 14.47
C ASN A 77 19.32 8.77 13.66
N LEU A 78 18.31 8.52 12.81
CA LEU A 78 18.40 7.45 11.80
C LEU A 78 19.39 7.88 10.71
N ARG A 79 20.29 6.99 10.31
CA ARG A 79 21.18 7.25 9.16
C ARG A 79 20.39 7.45 7.87
N CYS A 80 19.48 6.52 7.60
CA CYS A 80 18.52 6.58 6.51
C CYS A 80 17.29 5.76 6.89
N ALA A 81 16.11 6.28 6.60
CA ALA A 81 14.84 5.63 6.85
C ALA A 81 13.95 5.76 5.61
N LEU A 82 13.42 4.64 5.14
CA LEU A 82 12.40 4.57 4.10
C LEU A 82 11.16 3.90 4.68
N SER A 83 10.00 4.54 4.55
CA SER A 83 8.73 4.01 5.02
C SER A 83 7.71 4.07 3.90
N GLY A 84 6.73 3.16 3.93
CA GLY A 84 5.84 2.93 2.81
C GLY A 84 6.59 2.39 1.59
N ALA A 85 7.53 1.46 1.79
CA ALA A 85 8.22 0.74 0.72
C ALA A 85 7.44 -0.53 0.32
N GLY A 86 6.14 -0.38 0.04
CA GLY A 86 5.26 -1.50 -0.29
C GLY A 86 4.45 -1.27 -1.58
N LEU A 87 3.37 -2.04 -1.75
CA LEU A 87 2.43 -1.81 -2.84
C LEU A 87 1.62 -0.53 -2.60
N GLN A 88 0.91 -0.46 -1.47
CA GLN A 88 0.22 0.73 -0.99
C GLN A 88 0.36 0.80 0.55
N PRO A 89 1.03 1.83 1.08
CA PRO A 89 1.78 2.88 0.38
C PRO A 89 3.06 2.35 -0.30
N GLY A 90 3.59 3.10 -1.26
CA GLY A 90 4.85 2.83 -1.96
C GLY A 90 4.74 2.90 -3.46
N LEU A 91 4.48 1.78 -4.12
CA LEU A 91 4.34 1.72 -5.58
C LEU A 91 3.22 2.63 -6.09
N THR A 92 2.11 2.75 -5.34
CA THR A 92 1.00 3.68 -5.61
C THR A 92 1.43 5.14 -5.61
N GLY A 93 2.41 5.52 -4.79
CA GLY A 93 3.02 6.85 -4.80
C GLY A 93 4.19 7.01 -5.78
N LEU A 94 4.97 5.94 -6.02
CA LEU A 94 6.17 5.97 -6.86
C LEU A 94 5.83 6.01 -8.36
N LEU A 95 4.89 5.17 -8.81
CA LEU A 95 4.56 5.04 -10.23
C LEU A 95 4.06 6.36 -10.86
N PRO A 96 3.18 7.15 -10.21
CA PRO A 96 2.81 8.47 -10.72
C PRO A 96 3.99 9.45 -10.79
N ARG A 97 4.92 9.43 -9.84
CA ARG A 97 6.12 10.29 -9.88
C ARG A 97 7.03 9.93 -11.04
N TRP A 98 7.26 8.63 -11.26
CA TRP A 98 7.99 8.17 -12.44
C TRP A 98 7.31 8.62 -13.74
N LEU A 99 5.98 8.49 -13.83
CA LEU A 99 5.20 8.90 -15.00
C LEU A 99 5.28 10.42 -15.24
N ALA A 100 5.25 11.22 -14.18
CA ALA A 100 5.43 12.67 -14.26
C ALA A 100 6.79 13.04 -14.87
N GLY A 101 7.84 12.26 -14.56
CA GLY A 101 9.17 12.41 -15.17
C GLY A 101 9.26 12.06 -16.65
N GLN A 102 8.20 11.51 -17.28
CA GLN A 102 8.19 11.11 -18.69
C GLN A 102 7.85 12.27 -19.64
N GLY A 103 8.49 13.42 -19.44
CA GLY A 103 8.40 14.58 -20.33
C GLY A 103 7.31 15.60 -20.00
N PHE A 104 6.69 15.55 -18.82
CA PHE A 104 5.88 16.67 -18.35
C PHE A 104 6.78 17.82 -17.91
N VAL A 105 6.44 19.03 -18.33
CA VAL A 105 6.95 20.27 -17.72
C VAL A 105 6.14 20.61 -16.47
N ARG A 106 4.82 20.37 -16.52
CA ARG A 106 3.90 20.53 -15.39
C ARG A 106 2.81 19.47 -15.44
N VAL A 107 2.46 18.92 -14.28
CA VAL A 107 1.28 18.06 -14.10
C VAL A 107 0.18 18.89 -13.44
N SER A 108 -1.06 18.74 -13.90
CA SER A 108 -2.24 19.42 -13.36
C SER A 108 -3.31 18.44 -12.86
N GLY A 109 -3.38 17.23 -13.44
CA GLY A 109 -4.39 16.22 -13.13
C GLY A 109 -3.79 14.84 -12.88
N LEU A 110 -4.41 14.08 -11.98
CA LEU A 110 -4.13 12.67 -11.75
C LEU A 110 -5.43 11.88 -11.60
N ILE A 111 -5.50 10.72 -12.27
CA ILE A 111 -6.51 9.69 -12.02
C ILE A 111 -5.78 8.37 -11.74
N SER A 112 -6.11 7.72 -10.63
CA SER A 112 -5.52 6.44 -10.23
C SER A 112 -6.60 5.41 -9.91
N TYR A 113 -6.59 4.28 -10.64
CA TYR A 113 -7.36 3.09 -10.31
C TYR A 113 -6.44 2.02 -9.78
N PHE A 114 -6.64 1.62 -8.52
CA PHE A 114 -5.90 0.55 -7.89
C PHE A 114 -6.86 -0.57 -7.50
N GLY A 115 -6.64 -1.77 -8.01
CA GLY A 115 -7.45 -2.92 -7.66
C GLY A 115 -6.64 -4.19 -7.61
N LEU A 116 -7.03 -5.08 -6.70
CA LEU A 116 -6.40 -6.38 -6.56
C LEU A 116 -7.42 -7.43 -6.16
N ARG A 117 -7.12 -8.66 -6.53
CA ARG A 117 -7.74 -9.87 -6.00
C ARG A 117 -6.61 -10.77 -5.53
N ASP A 118 -6.52 -10.97 -4.23
CA ASP A 118 -5.50 -11.81 -3.62
C ASP A 118 -6.00 -12.34 -2.27
N GLN A 119 -5.26 -13.26 -1.68
CA GLN A 119 -5.56 -13.81 -0.37
C GLN A 119 -5.28 -12.78 0.72
N PHE A 120 -6.29 -12.48 1.53
CA PHE A 120 -6.10 -11.78 2.79
C PHE A 120 -5.43 -12.72 3.81
N THR A 121 -4.28 -12.30 4.33
CA THR A 121 -3.73 -12.85 5.57
C THR A 121 -4.45 -12.24 6.78
N GLN A 122 -4.25 -12.81 7.97
CA GLN A 122 -4.74 -12.21 9.21
C GLN A 122 -4.23 -10.78 9.40
N VAL A 123 -2.93 -10.58 9.16
CA VAL A 123 -2.25 -9.29 9.27
C VAL A 123 -2.82 -8.30 8.25
N ALA A 124 -2.89 -8.67 6.98
CA ALA A 124 -3.37 -7.79 5.92
C ALA A 124 -4.84 -7.37 6.12
N ALA A 125 -5.69 -8.28 6.60
CA ALA A 125 -7.09 -7.95 6.87
C ALA A 125 -7.23 -7.04 8.10
N ASP A 126 -6.43 -7.24 9.15
CA ASP A 126 -6.40 -6.36 10.32
C ASP A 126 -5.90 -4.95 9.93
N ASP A 127 -4.83 -4.85 9.13
CA ASP A 127 -4.31 -3.57 8.63
C ASP A 127 -5.32 -2.85 7.73
N PHE A 128 -5.94 -3.56 6.78
CA PHE A 128 -6.93 -2.97 5.89
C PHE A 128 -8.12 -2.39 6.68
N LEU A 129 -8.63 -3.14 7.67
CA LEU A 129 -9.72 -2.66 8.53
C LEU A 129 -9.28 -1.52 9.45
N HIS A 130 -8.02 -1.48 9.88
CA HIS A 130 -7.48 -0.34 10.62
C HIS A 130 -7.50 0.93 9.76
N GLY A 131 -6.90 0.88 8.57
CA GLY A 131 -6.80 2.02 7.65
C GLY A 131 -8.14 2.55 7.16
N ALA A 132 -9.20 1.73 7.23
CA ALA A 132 -10.56 2.18 6.94
C ALA A 132 -11.18 3.05 8.07
N THR A 133 -10.59 3.09 9.25
CA THR A 133 -11.17 3.69 10.47
C THR A 133 -10.23 4.62 11.25
N ASP A 134 -8.93 4.63 10.94
CA ASP A 134 -7.91 5.41 11.65
C ASP A 134 -7.84 6.88 11.23
N GLY A 135 -8.59 7.26 10.19
CA GLY A 135 -8.64 8.62 9.65
C GLY A 135 -7.56 8.94 8.61
N SER A 136 -6.66 8.00 8.30
CA SER A 136 -5.61 8.17 7.27
C SER A 136 -6.16 8.15 5.84
N SER A 137 -7.40 7.70 5.66
CA SER A 137 -8.11 7.61 4.39
C SER A 137 -9.55 8.05 4.54
N GLU A 138 -10.02 8.91 3.64
CA GLU A 138 -11.40 9.39 3.61
C GLU A 138 -12.12 8.87 2.35
N PRO A 139 -13.23 8.12 2.49
CA PRO A 139 -14.00 7.67 1.35
C PRO A 139 -14.69 8.87 0.67
N LEU A 140 -14.89 8.76 -0.65
CA LEU A 140 -15.57 9.77 -1.49
C LEU A 140 -14.84 11.11 -1.60
N ALA A 141 -13.70 11.28 -0.94
CA ALA A 141 -12.90 12.48 -1.03
C ALA A 141 -12.06 12.51 -2.32
N ALA A 142 -11.65 13.71 -2.71
CA ALA A 142 -10.77 13.97 -3.84
C ALA A 142 -9.83 15.14 -3.52
N TRP A 143 -8.81 15.31 -4.35
CA TRP A 143 -7.99 16.51 -4.36
C TRP A 143 -8.51 17.49 -5.42
N HIS A 144 -8.89 18.70 -5.01
CA HIS A 144 -9.18 19.84 -5.87
C HIS A 144 -8.57 21.10 -5.25
N ASN A 145 -7.30 21.37 -5.60
CA ASN A 145 -6.45 22.39 -4.96
C ASN A 145 -6.42 22.27 -3.43
N GLY A 146 -6.44 21.03 -2.93
CA GLY A 146 -6.64 20.68 -1.53
C GLY A 146 -7.69 19.58 -1.36
N ARG A 147 -7.75 18.99 -0.16
CA ARG A 147 -8.73 17.96 0.19
C ARG A 147 -10.16 18.50 0.04
N ARG A 148 -11.01 17.75 -0.66
CA ARG A 148 -12.45 17.95 -0.76
C ARG A 148 -13.19 16.69 -0.36
N SER A 149 -13.83 16.74 0.80
CA SER A 149 -14.70 15.68 1.31
C SER A 149 -15.92 15.48 0.43
N ARG A 150 -16.30 14.21 0.18
CA ARG A 150 -17.50 13.82 -0.59
C ARG A 150 -17.59 14.48 -1.98
N ALA A 151 -16.46 14.70 -2.63
CA ALA A 151 -16.37 15.28 -3.97
C ALA A 151 -16.71 14.29 -5.08
N LEU A 152 -16.66 12.98 -4.80
CA LEU A 152 -16.89 11.91 -5.76
C LEU A 152 -17.96 10.93 -5.25
N THR A 153 -18.48 10.10 -6.15
CA THR A 153 -19.45 9.06 -5.84
C THR A 153 -18.92 7.68 -6.22
N ARG A 154 -19.40 6.65 -5.51
CA ARG A 154 -19.14 5.26 -5.91
C ARG A 154 -19.83 4.96 -7.23
N GLN A 155 -19.17 4.19 -8.08
CA GLN A 155 -19.73 3.72 -9.34
C GLN A 155 -19.74 2.19 -9.33
N ARG A 156 -20.76 1.60 -9.97
CA ARG A 156 -20.97 0.15 -10.07
C ARG A 156 -21.08 -0.25 -11.52
N ASP A 157 -20.85 -1.52 -11.79
CA ASP A 157 -20.99 -2.11 -13.13
C ASP A 157 -20.13 -1.41 -14.20
N ILE A 158 -18.96 -0.93 -13.81
CA ILE A 158 -18.04 -0.21 -14.70
C ILE A 158 -17.10 -1.21 -15.37
N THR A 159 -16.79 -1.00 -16.65
CA THR A 159 -15.71 -1.71 -17.34
C THR A 159 -14.50 -0.79 -17.44
N LEU A 160 -13.37 -1.21 -16.86
CA LEU A 160 -12.11 -0.45 -16.90
C LEU A 160 -11.04 -1.19 -17.72
N PRO A 161 -10.24 -0.49 -18.55
CA PRO A 161 -9.13 -1.11 -19.26
C PRO A 161 -8.15 -1.81 -18.32
N GLY A 162 -7.84 -3.07 -18.61
CA GLY A 162 -6.87 -3.87 -17.84
C GLY A 162 -7.43 -4.56 -16.59
N PHE A 163 -8.70 -4.32 -16.23
CA PHE A 163 -9.39 -5.00 -15.12
C PHE A 163 -10.29 -6.13 -15.63
N PRO A 164 -10.46 -7.22 -14.85
CA PRO A 164 -11.30 -8.34 -15.27
C PRO A 164 -12.79 -8.04 -15.06
N GLY A 165 -13.58 -8.11 -16.13
CA GLY A 165 -15.03 -7.99 -16.08
C GLY A 165 -15.53 -6.61 -15.63
N THR A 166 -16.73 -6.60 -15.06
CA THR A 166 -17.30 -5.41 -14.41
C THR A 166 -16.77 -5.25 -13.00
N VAL A 167 -16.55 -4.00 -12.59
CA VAL A 167 -15.98 -3.65 -11.30
C VAL A 167 -16.79 -2.56 -10.61
N GLN A 168 -16.62 -2.46 -9.30
CA GLN A 168 -17.02 -1.32 -8.49
C GLN A 168 -15.83 -0.41 -8.25
N VAL A 169 -16.07 0.89 -8.41
CA VAL A 169 -15.08 1.95 -8.27
C VAL A 169 -15.42 2.75 -7.02
N LEU A 170 -14.51 2.72 -6.05
CA LEU A 170 -14.68 3.30 -4.72
C LEU A 170 -13.69 4.46 -4.55
N PRO A 171 -14.14 5.73 -4.68
CA PRO A 171 -13.25 6.87 -4.51
C PRO A 171 -12.76 7.00 -3.08
N TYR A 172 -11.52 7.42 -2.92
CA TYR A 172 -10.91 7.74 -1.64
C TYR A 172 -9.84 8.83 -1.80
N LEU A 173 -9.47 9.45 -0.68
CA LEU A 173 -8.23 10.23 -0.56
C LEU A 173 -7.54 9.87 0.75
N ASN A 174 -6.31 9.37 0.66
CA ASN A 174 -5.46 9.06 1.80
C ASN A 174 -4.26 10.01 1.89
N ASP A 175 -3.50 9.89 2.98
CA ASP A 175 -2.33 10.76 3.23
C ASP A 175 -1.25 10.63 2.15
N GLU A 176 -1.04 9.43 1.59
CA GLU A 176 -0.14 9.22 0.44
C GLU A 176 -0.59 10.01 -0.78
N GLY A 177 -1.88 9.93 -1.13
CA GLY A 177 -2.47 10.67 -2.24
C GLY A 177 -2.36 12.19 -2.05
N GLU A 178 -2.59 12.68 -0.83
CA GLU A 178 -2.39 14.10 -0.52
C GLU A 178 -0.93 14.55 -0.63
N ARG A 179 0.02 13.78 -0.10
CA ARG A 179 1.45 14.10 -0.22
C ARG A 179 1.87 14.09 -1.69
N LEU A 180 1.42 13.10 -2.46
CA LEU A 180 1.66 13.03 -3.90
C LEU A 180 1.08 14.25 -4.63
N ALA A 181 -0.16 14.64 -4.30
CA ALA A 181 -0.82 15.80 -4.90
C ALA A 181 -0.04 17.10 -4.65
N ARG A 182 0.44 17.30 -3.43
CA ARG A 182 1.29 18.46 -3.08
C ARG A 182 2.62 18.43 -3.82
N GLN A 183 3.29 17.28 -3.87
CA GLN A 183 4.60 17.12 -4.53
C GLN A 183 4.54 17.34 -6.04
N LEU A 184 3.47 16.91 -6.69
CA LEU A 184 3.26 17.10 -8.13
C LEU A 184 2.53 18.41 -8.47
N HIS A 185 2.21 19.23 -7.47
CA HIS A 185 1.46 20.48 -7.63
C HIS A 185 0.13 20.30 -8.38
N LEU A 186 -0.58 19.21 -8.09
CA LEU A 186 -1.83 18.87 -8.76
C LEU A 186 -2.93 19.89 -8.46
N GLU A 187 -3.67 20.26 -9.49
CA GLU A 187 -4.93 20.99 -9.36
C GLU A 187 -6.07 20.00 -9.04
N THR A 188 -6.07 18.84 -9.70
CA THR A 188 -7.06 17.78 -9.50
C THR A 188 -6.39 16.42 -9.30
N GLY A 189 -6.92 15.61 -8.39
CA GLY A 189 -6.42 14.25 -8.13
C GLY A 189 -7.54 13.35 -7.64
N HIS A 190 -7.77 12.25 -8.36
CA HIS A 190 -8.80 11.25 -8.04
C HIS A 190 -8.17 9.88 -7.87
N TRP A 191 -8.35 9.28 -6.68
CA TRP A 191 -7.91 7.92 -6.40
C TRP A 191 -9.12 7.03 -6.17
N PHE A 192 -9.06 5.83 -6.71
CA PHE A 192 -10.13 4.86 -6.64
C PHE A 192 -9.58 3.48 -6.31
N ASN A 193 -10.21 2.84 -5.32
CA ASN A 193 -10.11 1.41 -5.15
C ASN A 193 -11.05 0.73 -6.14
N VAL A 194 -10.55 -0.28 -6.85
CA VAL A 194 -11.31 -1.07 -7.80
C VAL A 194 -11.50 -2.46 -7.22
N ILE A 195 -12.75 -2.84 -7.00
CA ILE A 195 -13.13 -4.12 -6.40
C ILE A 195 -14.02 -4.87 -7.39
N THR A 196 -13.66 -6.11 -7.71
CA THR A 196 -14.54 -7.01 -8.48
C THR A 196 -15.70 -7.46 -7.62
N ASP A 197 -16.87 -7.67 -8.23
CA ASP A 197 -17.97 -8.31 -7.51
C ASP A 197 -17.55 -9.68 -6.97
N GLY A 198 -17.93 -9.98 -5.73
CA GLY A 198 -17.45 -11.17 -5.03
C GLY A 198 -17.79 -11.17 -3.55
N HIS A 199 -17.19 -12.12 -2.83
CA HIS A 199 -17.35 -12.31 -1.40
C HIS A 199 -16.60 -11.24 -0.62
N VAL A 200 -15.44 -10.77 -1.09
CA VAL A 200 -14.66 -9.73 -0.40
C VAL A 200 -15.46 -8.44 -0.31
N LEU A 201 -16.08 -8.02 -1.41
CA LEU A 201 -16.93 -6.83 -1.40
C LEU A 201 -18.09 -6.94 -0.40
N LYS A 202 -18.78 -8.09 -0.39
CA LYS A 202 -19.86 -8.36 0.57
C LYS A 202 -19.36 -8.36 2.02
N ALA A 203 -18.18 -8.91 2.26
CA ALA A 203 -17.55 -8.91 3.58
C ALA A 203 -17.19 -7.49 4.03
N LEU A 204 -16.68 -6.65 3.13
CA LEU A 204 -16.39 -5.24 3.39
C LEU A 204 -17.65 -4.43 3.72
N ASP A 205 -18.74 -4.63 2.96
CA ASP A 205 -20.01 -3.96 3.22
C ASP A 205 -20.55 -4.30 4.63
N LEU A 206 -20.28 -5.50 5.15
CA LEU A 206 -20.72 -5.94 6.47
C LEU A 206 -19.72 -5.63 7.59
N ALA A 207 -18.45 -5.36 7.28
CA ALA A 207 -17.36 -5.30 8.25
C ALA A 207 -17.61 -4.28 9.38
N HIS A 208 -18.18 -3.13 9.05
CA HIS A 208 -18.49 -2.06 10.01
C HIS A 208 -19.50 -2.46 11.11
N ALA A 209 -20.31 -3.50 10.87
CA ALA A 209 -21.33 -3.97 11.80
C ALA A 209 -20.88 -5.19 12.63
N LEU A 210 -19.62 -5.62 12.48
CA LEU A 210 -19.09 -6.83 13.10
C LEU A 210 -17.99 -6.50 14.12
N PRO A 211 -17.80 -7.35 15.14
CA PRO A 211 -16.57 -7.35 15.94
C PRO A 211 -15.34 -7.49 15.04
N ARG A 212 -14.22 -6.84 15.43
CA ARG A 212 -13.03 -6.74 14.59
C ARG A 212 -12.44 -8.10 14.21
N ASP A 213 -12.33 -9.01 15.16
CA ASP A 213 -11.85 -10.39 14.96
C ASP A 213 -12.71 -11.17 13.96
N GLU A 214 -14.03 -11.03 14.06
CA GLU A 214 -14.99 -11.62 13.14
C GLU A 214 -14.91 -11.00 11.74
N ALA A 215 -14.78 -9.67 11.64
CA ALA A 215 -14.59 -8.97 10.37
C ALA A 215 -13.30 -9.42 9.67
N VAL A 216 -12.19 -9.55 10.42
CA VAL A 216 -10.92 -10.06 9.90
C VAL A 216 -11.09 -11.49 9.39
N ARG A 217 -11.69 -12.39 10.19
CA ARG A 217 -11.92 -13.78 9.80
C ARG A 217 -12.73 -13.87 8.50
N ARG A 218 -13.82 -13.10 8.40
CA ARG A 218 -14.68 -13.07 7.21
C ARG A 218 -13.96 -12.57 5.97
N LEU A 219 -13.14 -11.52 6.08
CA LEU A 219 -12.35 -11.03 4.94
C LEU A 219 -11.38 -12.09 4.41
N ARG A 220 -10.72 -12.82 5.30
CA ARG A 220 -9.82 -13.92 4.92
C ARG A 220 -10.57 -15.02 4.18
N GLU A 221 -11.67 -15.49 4.74
CA GLU A 221 -12.50 -16.54 4.12
C GLU A 221 -13.06 -16.09 2.77
N ALA A 222 -13.59 -14.87 2.71
CA ALA A 222 -14.11 -14.27 1.49
C ALA A 222 -13.04 -14.17 0.39
N SER A 223 -11.81 -13.80 0.74
CA SER A 223 -10.71 -13.71 -0.23
C SER A 223 -10.33 -15.06 -0.83
N LEU A 224 -10.41 -16.13 -0.04
CA LEU A 224 -10.18 -17.49 -0.53
C LEU A 224 -11.28 -17.94 -1.48
N LEU A 225 -12.54 -17.61 -1.18
CA LEU A 225 -13.68 -17.91 -2.04
C LEU A 225 -13.58 -17.18 -3.39
N ASP A 226 -13.15 -15.92 -3.39
CA ASP A 226 -12.99 -15.14 -4.62
C ASP A 226 -11.82 -15.61 -5.50
N LEU A 227 -10.91 -16.42 -4.97
CA LEU A 227 -9.83 -17.06 -5.72
C LEU A 227 -10.23 -18.43 -6.31
N VAL A 228 -11.40 -18.98 -5.97
CA VAL A 228 -11.86 -20.26 -6.53
C VAL A 228 -12.18 -20.07 -8.02
N GLY A 229 -11.39 -20.74 -8.87
CA GLY A 229 -11.55 -20.68 -10.32
C GLY A 229 -11.11 -19.35 -10.94
N GLN A 230 -10.43 -18.48 -10.18
CA GLN A 230 -10.05 -17.14 -10.58
C GLN A 230 -8.59 -16.86 -10.19
N ALA A 231 -7.78 -16.35 -11.13
CA ALA A 231 -6.40 -16.01 -10.83
C ALA A 231 -6.31 -14.76 -9.93
N PRO A 232 -5.33 -14.68 -9.01
CA PRO A 232 -5.02 -13.44 -8.33
C PRO A 232 -4.50 -12.39 -9.33
N PHE A 233 -4.72 -11.12 -9.02
CA PHE A 233 -4.18 -10.03 -9.81
C PHE A 233 -3.93 -8.80 -8.95
N VAL A 234 -3.00 -7.96 -9.41
CA VAL A 234 -2.89 -6.56 -9.00
C VAL A 234 -2.89 -5.71 -10.27
N ARG A 235 -3.64 -4.61 -10.26
CA ARG A 235 -3.70 -3.60 -11.31
C ARG A 235 -3.58 -2.22 -10.69
N LEU A 236 -2.61 -1.45 -11.18
CA LEU A 236 -2.49 -0.03 -10.90
C LEU A 236 -2.48 0.69 -12.24
N TRP A 237 -3.57 1.37 -12.55
CA TRP A 237 -3.66 2.24 -13.71
C TRP A 237 -3.59 3.69 -13.25
N VAL A 238 -2.66 4.44 -13.82
CA VAL A 238 -2.47 5.86 -13.52
C VAL A 238 -2.52 6.63 -14.83
N GLN A 239 -3.28 7.72 -14.83
CA GLN A 239 -3.25 8.75 -15.86
C GLN A 239 -2.81 10.06 -15.23
N LEU A 240 -1.93 10.78 -15.92
CA LEU A 240 -1.57 12.16 -15.64
C LEU A 240 -1.96 13.04 -16.81
N ASP A 241 -2.45 14.23 -16.47
CA ASP A 241 -2.77 15.31 -17.40
C ASP A 241 -1.95 16.55 -17.03
N GLY A 242 -1.53 17.33 -18.02
CA GLY A 242 -0.68 18.49 -17.82
C GLY A 242 -0.12 19.05 -19.11
N ASP A 243 1.05 19.67 -19.03
CA ASP A 243 1.74 20.29 -20.16
C ASP A 243 3.14 19.67 -20.35
N GLY A 244 3.47 19.35 -21.60
CA GLY A 244 4.85 19.07 -22.04
C GLY A 244 5.53 20.34 -22.56
N ASP A 245 6.36 20.23 -23.60
CA ASP A 245 7.01 21.36 -24.28
C ASP A 245 6.00 22.31 -24.96
N GLY A 246 5.29 23.10 -24.15
CA GLY A 246 4.31 24.10 -24.58
C GLY A 246 2.99 23.55 -25.13
N ARG A 247 2.68 22.27 -24.88
CA ARG A 247 1.43 21.63 -25.37
C ARG A 247 0.78 20.78 -24.28
N PRO A 248 -0.57 20.74 -24.25
CA PRO A 248 -1.29 19.79 -23.39
C PRO A 248 -0.84 18.36 -23.69
N MET A 249 -0.66 17.57 -22.63
CA MET A 249 -0.21 16.20 -22.68
C MET A 249 -0.99 15.35 -21.68
N THR A 250 -1.36 14.16 -22.13
CA THR A 250 -1.90 13.09 -21.28
C THR A 250 -1.00 11.87 -21.43
N ARG A 251 -0.63 11.26 -20.31
CA ARG A 251 0.06 9.97 -20.31
C ARG A 251 -0.59 9.04 -19.33
N SER A 252 -0.62 7.76 -19.66
CA SER A 252 -1.10 6.72 -18.76
C SER A 252 -0.13 5.54 -18.72
N VAL A 253 -0.16 4.82 -17.60
CA VAL A 253 0.59 3.60 -17.39
C VAL A 253 -0.31 2.59 -16.68
N LEU A 254 -0.23 1.33 -17.11
CA LEU A 254 -0.86 0.20 -16.45
C LEU A 254 0.23 -0.73 -15.92
N LEU A 255 0.30 -0.89 -14.60
CA LEU A 255 1.08 -1.92 -13.96
C LEU A 255 0.20 -3.14 -13.68
N SER A 256 0.71 -4.31 -14.02
CA SER A 256 0.05 -5.60 -13.80
C SER A 256 0.96 -6.53 -12.99
N GLY A 257 0.47 -7.01 -11.85
CA GLY A 257 1.14 -8.02 -11.05
C GLY A 257 0.25 -9.23 -10.76
N THR A 258 0.86 -10.26 -10.21
CA THR A 258 0.23 -11.56 -9.92
C THR A 258 -0.14 -11.74 -8.45
N GLY A 259 0.23 -10.82 -7.56
CA GLY A 259 -0.12 -10.86 -6.15
C GLY A 259 0.44 -9.68 -5.35
N ASN A 260 -0.24 -9.33 -4.27
CA ASN A 260 0.10 -8.23 -3.37
C ASN A 260 1.47 -8.46 -2.70
N ALA A 261 1.69 -9.66 -2.16
CA ALA A 261 2.93 -9.98 -1.45
C ALA A 261 4.16 -9.95 -2.36
N ALA A 262 4.03 -10.47 -3.59
CA ALA A 262 5.12 -10.50 -4.56
C ALA A 262 5.52 -9.09 -5.02
N LEU A 263 4.55 -8.21 -5.27
CA LEU A 263 4.82 -6.82 -5.62
C LEU A 263 5.38 -6.03 -4.44
N THR A 264 4.81 -6.19 -3.24
CA THR A 264 5.30 -5.54 -2.02
C THR A 264 6.76 -5.92 -1.75
N GLY A 265 7.12 -7.21 -1.87
CA GLY A 265 8.49 -7.66 -1.63
C GLY A 265 9.50 -7.31 -2.73
N ALA A 266 9.05 -6.78 -3.87
CA ALA A 266 9.92 -6.31 -4.95
C ALA A 266 10.24 -4.80 -4.86
N MET A 267 9.57 -4.09 -3.96
CA MET A 267 9.80 -2.68 -3.64
C MET A 267 10.95 -2.53 -2.65
#